data_AF-A0A0A9ZFW6-F1
#
_entry.id   AF-A0A0A9ZFW6-F1
#
_cell.length_a   1.000
_cell.length_b   1.000
_cell.length_c   1.000
_cell.angle_alpha   90.00
_cell.angle_beta   90.00
_cell.angle_gamma   90.00
#
_symmetry.space_group_name_H-M   'P 1'
#
loop_
_entity.id
_entity.type
_entity.pdbx_description
1 polymer ?
#
loop_
_entity_poly.entity_id
_entity_poly.type
_entity_poly.pdbx_seq_one_letter_code
_entity_poly.pdbx_strand_id
1 'polypeptide(L)'
;APCSCYAAGSLSTRCDTNNGQCDCKPGVVGLQCDQCPNAYAQVTQHGCEVVYGGCPRSHTAGLWWDRADYGSLASIACPAGSVGKATRLCDKSLPGWRPPDVFNCSSNDFVPLRRLLNQLEVGDVSLNTY
;
A
#
# COMPACT_ATOMS: atom_id res chain seq x y z
N ALA A 1 5.94 19.33 4.24
CA ALA A 1 5.87 18.32 3.18
C ALA A 1 4.73 18.68 2.22
N PRO A 2 4.79 18.34 0.92
CA PRO A 2 3.64 18.53 0.04
C PRO A 2 2.45 17.69 0.52
N CYS A 3 1.24 18.22 0.39
CA CYS A 3 0.00 17.51 0.74
C CYS A 3 -0.24 16.36 -0.26
N SER A 4 -0.38 15.14 0.24
CA SER A 4 -0.67 13.95 -0.60
C SER A 4 -2.18 13.68 -0.71
N CYS A 5 -2.98 14.72 -0.95
CA CYS A 5 -4.44 14.57 -1.04
C CYS A 5 -4.84 13.71 -2.24
N TYR A 6 -5.70 12.72 -2.01
CA TYR A 6 -6.19 11.82 -3.04
C TYR A 6 -7.23 12.53 -3.89
N ALA A 7 -6.90 12.80 -5.16
CA ALA A 7 -7.69 13.64 -6.05
C ALA A 7 -9.14 13.15 -6.25
N ALA A 8 -9.39 11.83 -6.19
CA ALA A 8 -10.74 11.32 -6.35
C ALA A 8 -11.63 11.63 -5.13
N GLY A 9 -11.04 11.61 -3.93
CA GLY A 9 -11.75 11.79 -2.66
C GLY A 9 -11.68 13.18 -2.03
N SER A 10 -10.84 14.06 -2.57
CA SER A 10 -10.66 15.44 -2.07
C SER A 10 -11.34 16.47 -2.97
N LEU A 11 -11.72 17.60 -2.38
CA LEU A 11 -12.24 18.78 -3.08
C LEU A 11 -11.11 19.68 -3.60
N SER A 12 -9.92 19.58 -3.00
CA SER A 12 -8.73 20.30 -3.42
C SER A 12 -7.45 19.53 -3.12
N THR A 13 -6.33 19.94 -3.72
CA THR A 13 -4.99 19.40 -3.42
C THR A 13 -4.35 20.05 -2.19
N ARG A 14 -5.06 20.94 -1.50
CA ARG A 14 -4.59 21.65 -0.31
C ARG A 14 -4.96 20.84 0.93
N CYS A 15 -4.08 20.88 1.91
CA CYS A 15 -4.31 20.36 3.24
C CYS A 15 -4.15 21.46 4.28
N ASP A 16 -4.83 21.30 5.41
CA ASP A 16 -4.72 22.19 6.57
C ASP A 16 -3.26 22.25 7.06
N THR A 17 -2.79 23.46 7.36
CA THR A 17 -1.38 23.70 7.70
C THR A 17 -1.00 23.21 9.09
N ASN A 18 -1.97 23.04 9.98
CA ASN A 18 -1.75 22.66 11.38
C ASN A 18 -1.77 21.13 11.56
N ASN A 19 -2.70 20.44 10.90
CA ASN A 19 -2.90 19.00 11.08
C ASN A 19 -2.66 18.14 9.81
N GLY A 20 -2.49 18.76 8.64
CA GLY A 20 -2.26 18.06 7.37
C GLY A 20 -3.50 17.39 6.77
N GLN A 21 -4.70 17.64 7.31
CA GLN A 21 -5.95 17.08 6.82
C GLN A 21 -6.33 17.71 5.47
N CYS A 22 -6.60 16.85 4.48
CA CYS A 22 -7.14 17.27 3.20
C CYS A 22 -8.64 17.57 3.29
N ASP A 23 -9.13 18.47 2.43
CA ASP A 23 -10.54 18.79 2.32
C ASP A 23 -11.29 17.65 1.60
N CYS A 24 -11.90 16.74 2.37
CA CYS A 24 -12.52 15.53 1.85
C CYS A 24 -13.93 15.77 1.32
N LYS A 25 -14.28 15.07 0.24
CA LYS A 25 -15.66 14.98 -0.25
C LYS A 25 -16.56 14.35 0.82
N PRO A 26 -17.88 14.69 0.82
CA PRO A 26 -18.83 14.09 1.74
C PRO A 26 -18.77 12.55 1.74
N GLY A 27 -18.63 11.96 2.92
CA GLY A 27 -18.58 10.50 3.11
C GLY A 27 -17.22 9.84 2.86
N VAL A 28 -16.22 10.59 2.38
CA VAL A 28 -14.82 10.13 2.26
C VAL A 28 -14.06 10.48 3.54
N VAL A 29 -13.13 9.61 3.96
CA VAL A 29 -12.37 9.74 5.20
C VAL A 29 -10.87 9.52 4.99
N GLY A 30 -10.08 9.77 6.05
CA GLY A 30 -8.63 9.65 6.06
C GLY A 30 -7.94 11.01 5.91
N LEU A 31 -6.68 11.09 6.36
CA LEU A 31 -5.88 12.31 6.28
C LEU A 31 -5.73 12.81 4.84
N GLN A 32 -5.63 11.86 3.91
CA GLN A 32 -5.46 12.09 2.48
C GLN A 32 -6.77 11.95 1.69
N CYS A 33 -7.91 11.74 2.34
CA CYS A 33 -9.20 11.45 1.68
C CYS A 33 -9.15 10.24 0.74
N ASP A 34 -8.43 9.19 1.15
CA ASP A 34 -8.11 7.98 0.39
C ASP A 34 -8.90 6.76 0.85
N GLN A 35 -9.80 6.92 1.82
CA GLN A 35 -10.52 5.81 2.46
C GLN A 35 -12.02 6.06 2.53
N CYS A 36 -12.77 4.97 2.60
CA CYS A 36 -14.20 4.97 2.89
C CYS A 36 -14.45 4.38 4.28
N PRO A 37 -15.46 4.84 5.02
CA PRO A 37 -15.85 4.24 6.29
C PRO A 37 -16.21 2.75 6.17
N ASN A 38 -16.76 2.35 5.01
CA ASN A 38 -17.05 0.96 4.69
C ASN A 38 -15.81 0.29 4.07
N ALA A 39 -15.34 -0.79 4.68
CA ALA A 39 -14.18 -1.57 4.22
C ALA A 39 -14.36 -2.23 2.84
N TYR A 40 -15.59 -2.37 2.36
CA TYR A 40 -15.90 -2.89 1.02
C TYR A 40 -16.09 -1.78 -0.02
N ALA A 41 -15.93 -0.51 0.36
CA ALA A 41 -16.07 0.62 -0.56
C ALA A 41 -14.71 1.18 -0.99
N GLN A 42 -14.65 1.67 -2.22
CA GLN A 42 -13.52 2.44 -2.74
C GLN A 42 -13.92 3.89 -2.97
N VAL A 43 -12.94 4.78 -2.85
CA VAL A 43 -13.10 6.20 -3.16
C VAL A 43 -13.04 6.40 -4.68
N THR A 44 -14.11 6.94 -5.24
CA THR A 44 -14.25 7.33 -6.65
C THR A 44 -14.49 8.84 -6.76
N GLN A 45 -14.60 9.36 -7.98
CA GLN A 45 -14.93 10.78 -8.19
C GLN A 45 -16.33 11.14 -7.67
N HIS A 46 -17.23 10.16 -7.55
CA HIS A 46 -18.60 10.33 -7.06
C HIS A 46 -18.74 10.06 -5.54
N GLY A 47 -17.65 9.75 -4.85
CA GLY A 47 -17.64 9.45 -3.42
C GLY A 47 -17.31 7.98 -3.16
N CYS A 48 -17.92 7.40 -2.14
CA CYS A 48 -17.67 6.01 -1.73
C CYS A 48 -18.61 5.03 -2.43
N GLU A 49 -18.05 4.14 -3.25
CA GLU A 49 -18.80 3.11 -3.98
C GLU A 49 -18.46 1.72 -3.47
N VAL A 50 -19.49 0.94 -3.13
CA VAL A 50 -19.33 -0.43 -2.62
C VAL A 50 -18.95 -1.40 -3.73
N VAL A 51 -17.95 -2.24 -3.46
CA VAL A 51 -17.48 -3.32 -4.33
C VAL A 51 -17.99 -4.65 -3.78
N TYR A 52 -18.90 -5.29 -4.51
CA TYR A 52 -19.54 -6.55 -4.09
C TYR A 52 -18.79 -7.83 -4.51
N GLY A 53 -17.99 -7.75 -5.59
CA GLY A 53 -17.37 -8.92 -6.23
C GLY A 53 -15.91 -9.18 -5.83
N GLY A 54 -15.39 -8.46 -4.85
CA GLY A 54 -13.98 -8.53 -4.50
C GLY A 54 -13.59 -7.49 -3.48
N CYS A 55 -12.30 -7.21 -3.42
CA CYS A 55 -11.74 -6.24 -2.52
C CYS A 55 -11.58 -4.88 -3.23
N PRO A 56 -12.03 -3.77 -2.62
CA PRO A 56 -11.98 -2.45 -3.23
C PRO A 56 -10.54 -1.94 -3.38
N ARG A 57 -10.33 -0.93 -4.25
CA ARG A 57 -9.07 -0.18 -4.25
C ARG A 57 -8.83 0.39 -2.84
N SER A 58 -7.62 0.23 -2.31
CA SER A 58 -7.29 0.67 -0.94
C SER A 58 -5.84 1.15 -0.81
N HIS A 59 -5.59 2.10 0.09
CA HIS A 59 -4.25 2.56 0.43
C HIS A 59 -3.88 2.03 1.81
N THR A 60 -2.86 1.18 1.91
CA THR A 60 -2.45 0.54 3.17
C THR A 60 -0.97 0.22 3.14
N ALA A 61 -0.27 0.45 4.25
CA ALA A 61 1.20 0.32 4.36
C ALA A 61 1.96 1.21 3.35
N GLY A 62 1.43 2.39 3.04
CA GLY A 62 2.01 3.33 2.07
C GLY A 62 1.94 2.85 0.61
N LEU A 63 1.10 1.84 0.34
CA LEU A 63 0.97 1.19 -0.95
C LEU A 63 -0.48 1.22 -1.45
N TRP A 64 -0.65 1.52 -2.73
CA TRP A 64 -1.94 1.51 -3.41
C TRP A 64 -2.23 0.12 -3.97
N TRP A 65 -3.25 -0.52 -3.41
CA TRP A 65 -3.77 -1.80 -3.86
C TRP A 65 -4.94 -1.55 -4.80
N ASP A 66 -4.79 -1.96 -6.05
CA ASP A 66 -5.89 -1.93 -7.02
C ASP A 66 -7.00 -2.89 -6.63
N ARG A 67 -8.21 -2.68 -7.16
CA ARG A 67 -9.33 -3.61 -6.97
C ARG A 67 -8.93 -5.02 -7.39
N ALA A 68 -9.33 -6.01 -6.61
CA ALA A 68 -8.97 -7.40 -6.81
C ALA A 68 -10.17 -8.31 -6.61
N ASP A 69 -10.29 -9.35 -7.43
CA ASP A 69 -11.35 -10.35 -7.28
C ASP A 69 -11.01 -11.29 -6.11
N TYR A 70 -12.04 -11.89 -5.50
CA TYR A 70 -11.84 -12.82 -4.39
C TYR A 70 -10.94 -14.00 -4.78
N GLY A 71 -10.01 -14.36 -3.89
CA GLY A 71 -9.01 -15.40 -4.10
C GLY A 71 -7.75 -14.93 -4.84
N SER A 72 -7.73 -13.72 -5.40
CA SER A 72 -6.56 -13.21 -6.11
C SER A 72 -5.49 -12.66 -5.17
N LEU A 73 -4.23 -12.89 -5.55
CA LEU A 73 -3.04 -12.34 -4.89
C LEU A 73 -2.56 -11.12 -5.69
N ALA A 74 -2.87 -9.92 -5.20
CA ALA A 74 -2.37 -8.69 -5.80
C ALA A 74 -0.86 -8.56 -5.52
N SER A 75 -0.10 -8.17 -6.53
CA SER A 75 1.35 -7.93 -6.42
C SER A 75 1.71 -6.61 -7.08
N ILE A 76 2.39 -5.75 -6.32
CA ILE A 76 2.81 -4.43 -6.77
C ILE A 76 4.29 -4.20 -6.47
N ALA A 77 4.92 -3.32 -7.23
CA ALA A 77 6.29 -2.91 -6.95
C ALA A 77 6.34 -2.15 -5.61
N CYS A 78 7.47 -2.32 -4.91
CA CYS A 78 7.73 -1.57 -3.69
C CYS A 78 7.86 -0.06 -3.98
N PRO A 79 7.60 0.81 -2.99
CA PRO A 79 7.62 2.26 -3.19
C PRO A 79 9.03 2.78 -3.49
N ALA A 80 9.11 4.01 -4.01
CA ALA A 80 10.37 4.65 -4.35
C ALA A 80 11.35 4.65 -3.15
N GLY A 81 12.63 4.35 -3.42
CA GLY A 81 13.64 4.14 -2.37
C GLY A 81 13.74 2.70 -1.88
N SER A 82 12.92 1.78 -2.39
CA SER A 82 12.99 0.35 -2.09
C SER A 82 12.85 -0.52 -3.34
N VAL A 83 13.34 -1.75 -3.25
CA VAL A 83 13.31 -2.75 -4.33
C VAL A 83 12.61 -4.02 -3.86
N GLY A 84 11.80 -4.59 -4.74
CA GLY A 84 11.11 -5.86 -4.56
C GLY A 84 9.64 -5.76 -4.96
N LYS A 85 8.82 -6.66 -4.41
CA LYS A 85 7.37 -6.67 -4.62
C LYS A 85 6.65 -6.88 -3.31
N ALA A 86 5.62 -6.08 -3.05
CA ALA A 86 4.67 -6.36 -2.00
C ALA A 86 3.53 -7.23 -2.56
N THR A 87 2.94 -8.08 -1.71
CA THR A 87 1.78 -8.88 -2.09
C THR A 87 0.64 -8.75 -1.09
N ARG A 88 -0.59 -8.96 -1.54
CA ARG A 88 -1.77 -8.92 -0.68
C ARG A 88 -2.86 -9.83 -1.22
N LEU A 89 -3.44 -10.66 -0.35
CA LEU A 89 -4.50 -11.59 -0.72
C LEU A 89 -5.87 -10.93 -0.51
N CYS A 90 -6.72 -10.97 -1.53
CA CYS A 90 -8.14 -10.66 -1.39
C CYS A 90 -8.88 -11.93 -0.97
N ASP A 91 -9.26 -12.05 0.30
CA ASP A 91 -9.86 -13.27 0.85
C ASP A 91 -11.38 -13.15 0.94
N LYS A 92 -12.09 -14.17 0.44
CA LYS A 92 -13.55 -14.26 0.50
C LYS A 92 -14.10 -14.60 1.90
N SER A 93 -13.28 -15.25 2.72
CA SER A 93 -13.68 -15.81 4.03
C SER A 93 -13.51 -14.83 5.20
N LEU A 94 -12.84 -13.71 4.97
CA LEU A 94 -12.54 -12.64 5.92
C LEU A 94 -13.18 -11.32 5.43
N PRO A 95 -13.10 -10.21 6.20
CA PRO A 95 -13.59 -8.91 5.75
C PRO A 95 -12.75 -8.28 4.61
N GLY A 96 -12.56 -9.02 3.52
CA GLY A 96 -11.88 -8.60 2.30
C GLY A 96 -10.36 -8.77 2.37
N TRP A 97 -9.64 -7.65 2.20
CA TRP A 97 -8.19 -7.66 2.10
C TRP A 97 -7.51 -8.20 3.36
N ARG A 98 -6.62 -9.18 3.23
CA ARG A 98 -5.68 -9.54 4.30
C ARG A 98 -4.62 -8.45 4.51
N PRO A 99 -3.92 -8.44 5.66
CA PRO A 99 -2.75 -7.60 5.84
C PRO A 99 -1.74 -7.81 4.69
N PRO A 100 -1.16 -6.73 4.13
CA PRO A 100 -0.20 -6.84 3.04
C PRO A 100 1.12 -7.44 3.54
N ASP A 101 1.69 -8.34 2.73
CA ASP A 101 3.06 -8.80 2.89
C ASP A 101 4.01 -7.82 2.19
N VAL A 102 4.78 -7.09 2.99
CA VAL A 102 5.78 -6.12 2.57
C VAL A 102 7.21 -6.58 2.87
N PHE A 103 7.41 -7.83 3.30
CA PHE A 103 8.72 -8.34 3.69
C PHE A 103 9.73 -8.33 2.53
N ASN A 104 9.20 -8.52 1.31
CA ASN A 104 10.00 -8.50 0.10
C ASN A 104 10.37 -7.08 -0.37
N CYS A 105 9.96 -6.02 0.34
CA CYS A 105 10.39 -4.65 0.10
C CYS A 105 11.61 -4.30 0.95
N SER A 106 12.75 -4.05 0.30
CA SER A 106 13.98 -3.65 0.99
C SER A 106 14.44 -2.28 0.51
N SER A 107 14.72 -1.38 1.45
CA SER A 107 15.30 -0.07 1.13
C SER A 107 16.61 -0.24 0.35
N ASN A 108 16.84 0.64 -0.61
CA ASN A 108 18.01 0.63 -1.48
C ASN A 108 19.33 0.55 -0.69
N ASP A 109 19.41 1.23 0.45
CA ASP A 109 20.60 1.28 1.30
C ASP A 109 20.92 -0.07 1.95
N PHE A 110 19.89 -0.89 2.19
CA PHE A 110 20.02 -2.20 2.79
C PHE A 110 20.11 -3.33 1.77
N VAL A 111 19.96 -3.05 0.47
CA VAL A 111 20.09 -4.07 -0.57
C VAL A 111 21.46 -4.77 -0.54
N PRO A 112 22.61 -4.07 -0.37
CA PRO A 112 23.91 -4.74 -0.26
C PRO A 112 24.00 -5.68 0.94
N LEU A 113 23.50 -5.25 2.10
CA LEU A 113 23.47 -6.06 3.32
C LEU A 113 22.58 -7.29 3.15
N ARG A 114 21.39 -7.14 2.54
CA ARG A 114 20.50 -8.27 2.23
C ARG A 114 21.18 -9.29 1.30
N ARG A 115 21.92 -8.82 0.29
CA ARG A 115 22.68 -9.71 -0.61
C ARG A 115 23.76 -10.47 0.13
N LEU A 116 24.52 -9.80 1.01
CA LEU A 116 25.54 -10.43 1.82
C LEU A 116 24.94 -11.49 2.77
N LEU A 117 23.82 -11.17 3.43
CA LEU A 117 23.12 -12.12 4.29
C LEU A 117 22.70 -13.36 3.48
N ASN A 118 22.09 -13.19 2.31
CA ASN A 118 21.70 -14.32 1.46
C ASN A 118 22.91 -15.17 1.05
N GLN A 119 24.06 -14.55 0.75
CA GLN A 119 25.28 -15.30 0.43
C GLN A 119 25.76 -16.13 1.62
N LEU A 120 25.72 -15.57 2.84
CA LEU A 120 26.07 -16.28 4.07
C LEU A 120 25.12 -17.44 4.34
N GLU A 121 23.81 -17.24 4.16
CA GLU A 121 22.79 -18.27 4.38
C GLU A 121 22.91 -19.45 3.40
N VAL A 122 23.31 -19.17 2.16
CA VAL A 122 23.50 -20.20 1.12
C VAL A 122 24.89 -20.84 1.19
N GLY A 123 25.76 -20.37 2.09
CA GLY A 123 27.12 -20.90 2.26
C GLY A 123 28.06 -20.58 1.10
N ASP A 124 27.76 -19.54 0.32
CA ASP A 124 28.52 -19.10 -0.86
C ASP A 124 29.53 -17.98 -0.52
N VAL A 125 29.85 -17.80 0.76
CA VAL A 125 30.85 -16.81 1.20
C VAL A 125 32.20 -17.49 1.38
N SER A 126 33.12 -17.21 0.46
CA SER A 126 34.54 -17.48 0.66
C SER A 126 35.09 -16.55 1.75
N LEU A 127 35.11 -17.02 3.00
CA LEU A 127 35.81 -16.34 4.09
C LEU A 127 37.33 -16.53 3.87
N ASN A 128 37.98 -15.50 3.33
CA ASN A 128 39.43 -15.43 3.30
C ASN A 128 39.92 -15.09 4.71
N THR A 129 40.34 -16.11 5.46
CA THR A 129 41.10 -15.96 6.70
C THR A 129 42.55 -15.65 6.33
N TYR A 130 42.86 -14.36 6.19
CA TYR A 130 44.24 -13.88 6.27
C TYR A 130 44.61 -13.60 7.73
#